data_AF-A0AAD7B072-F1
#
_entry.id   AF-A0AAD7B072-F1
#
_cell.length_a   1.000
_cell.length_b   1.000
_cell.length_c   1.000
_cell.angle_alpha   90.00
_cell.angle_beta   90.00
_cell.angle_gamma   90.00
#
_symmetry.space_group_name_H-M   'P 1'
#
loop_
_entity.id
_entity.type
_entity.pdbx_description
1 polymer ?
#
loop_
_entity_poly.entity_id
_entity_poly.type
_entity_poly.pdbx_seq_one_letter_code
_entity_poly.pdbx_strand_id
1 'polypeptide(L)' 'FTDDAATKLTDNVRRRCFNCRTAETTVWRRSKLSAGEMLCNKCGLYERTHSRCRPEGF' A
#
# COMPACT_ATOMS: atom_id res chain seq x y z
N PHE A 1 -26.76 13.39 -7.19
CA PHE A 1 -25.73 13.57 -6.16
C PHE A 1 -24.92 12.29 -6.04
N THR A 2 -23.89 12.11 -6.86
CA THR A 2 -22.95 10.98 -6.71
C THR A 2 -21.55 11.57 -6.68
N ASP A 3 -21.18 12.08 -5.50
CA ASP A 3 -19.91 12.77 -5.21
C ASP A 3 -18.79 11.78 -4.78
N ASP A 4 -19.07 10.47 -4.78
CA ASP A 4 -18.14 9.42 -4.32
C ASP A 4 -16.86 9.24 -5.16
N ALA A 5 -16.77 9.83 -6.34
CA ALA A 5 -15.60 9.72 -7.20
C ALA A 5 -14.46 10.66 -6.77
N ALA A 6 -14.78 11.83 -6.20
CA ALA A 6 -13.79 12.85 -5.83
C ALA A 6 -13.01 12.45 -4.57
N THR A 7 -13.68 11.82 -3.60
CA THR A 7 -13.06 11.38 -2.33
C THR A 7 -12.07 10.24 -2.53
N LYS A 8 -12.30 9.35 -3.51
CA LYS A 8 -11.33 8.28 -3.83
C LYS A 8 -10.06 8.81 -4.48
N LEU A 9 -10.14 9.93 -5.22
CA LEU A 9 -8.99 10.48 -5.93
C LEU A 9 -7.99 11.14 -4.96
N THR A 10 -8.47 11.93 -3.99
CA THR A 10 -7.61 12.66 -3.04
C THR A 10 -6.86 11.74 -2.07
N ASP A 11 -7.49 10.63 -1.74
CA ASP A 11 -7.00 9.57 -0.87
C ASP A 11 -5.90 8.71 -1.54
N ASN A 12 -5.91 8.63 -2.87
CA ASN A 12 -4.84 8.01 -3.66
C ASN A 12 -3.62 8.91 -3.86
N VAL A 13 -3.79 10.24 -3.77
CA VAL A 13 -2.73 11.23 -4.08
C VAL A 13 -1.72 11.40 -2.93
N ARG A 14 -1.98 10.87 -1.72
CA ARG A 14 -1.10 11.07 -0.54
C ARG A 14 -0.61 9.80 0.18
N ARG A 15 -0.87 8.61 -0.35
CA ARG A 15 -0.37 7.39 0.30
C ARG A 15 0.99 7.00 -0.20
N ARG A 16 1.85 6.59 0.74
CA ARG A 16 3.15 6.00 0.48
C ARG A 16 3.19 4.63 1.12
N CYS A 17 3.81 3.68 0.44
CA CYS A 17 4.05 2.36 0.99
C CYS A 17 4.95 2.48 2.23
N PHE A 18 4.53 1.91 3.36
CA PHE A 18 5.34 1.88 4.58
C PHE A 18 6.67 1.14 4.37
N ASN A 19 6.66 0.06 3.58
CA ASN A 19 7.84 -0.76 3.36
C ASN A 19 8.80 -0.16 2.30
N CYS A 20 8.28 0.25 1.14
CA CYS A 20 9.13 0.66 0.00
C CYS A 20 8.99 2.13 -0.43
N ARG A 21 8.24 2.92 0.33
CA ARG A 21 7.96 4.36 0.12
C ARG A 21 7.38 4.77 -1.23
N THR A 22 7.08 3.83 -2.13
CA THR A 22 6.42 4.14 -3.41
C THR A 22 5.10 4.86 -3.17
N ALA A 23 4.89 5.95 -3.90
CA ALA A 23 3.60 6.64 -3.99
C ALA A 23 2.77 6.09 -5.17
N GLU A 24 3.40 5.31 -6.05
CA GLU A 24 2.77 4.71 -7.21
C GLU A 24 2.48 3.24 -6.94
N THR A 25 1.21 2.87 -6.99
CA THR A 25 0.79 1.47 -6.93
C THR A 25 -0.58 1.30 -7.56
N THR A 26 -0.82 0.13 -8.16
CA THR A 26 -2.13 -0.21 -8.74
C THR A 26 -3.17 -0.53 -7.66
N VAL A 27 -2.74 -1.08 -6.52
CA VAL A 27 -3.60 -1.46 -5.41
C VAL A 27 -2.86 -1.27 -4.09
N TRP A 28 -3.48 -0.52 -3.18
CA TRP A 28 -3.05 -0.42 -1.79
C TRP A 28 -3.51 -1.64 -0.99
N ARG A 29 -2.61 -2.21 -0.20
CA ARG A 29 -2.86 -3.35 0.69
C ARG A 29 -2.61 -2.93 2.14
N ARG A 30 -3.37 -3.49 3.07
CA ARG A 30 -3.04 -3.39 4.50
C ARG A 30 -1.94 -4.39 4.84
N SER A 31 -0.95 -3.98 5.63
CA SER A 31 0.08 -4.89 6.14
C SER A 31 -0.55 -5.95 7.03
N LYS A 32 -0.08 -7.19 6.90
CA LYS A 32 -0.45 -8.28 7.81
C LYS A 32 0.46 -8.33 9.04
N LEU A 33 1.64 -7.71 8.94
CA LEU A 33 2.66 -7.70 9.98
C LEU A 33 2.55 -6.47 10.89
N SER A 34 2.13 -5.33 10.33
CA SER A 34 1.97 -4.06 11.06
C SER A 34 0.55 -3.54 10.87
N ALA A 35 -0.31 -3.74 11.88
CA ALA A 35 -1.68 -3.29 11.80
C ALA A 35 -1.76 -1.76 11.61
N GLY A 36 -2.58 -1.32 10.65
CA GLY A 36 -2.71 0.11 10.30
C GLY A 36 -1.74 0.59 9.22
N GLU A 37 -0.67 -0.17 8.93
CA GLU A 37 0.27 0.22 7.89
C GLU A 37 -0.25 -0.12 6.49
N MET A 38 0.01 0.79 5.56
CA MET A 38 -0.34 0.62 4.15
C MET A 38 0.86 0.25 3.30
N LEU A 39 0.66 -0.72 2.44
CA LEU A 39 1.67 -1.25 1.54
C LEU A 39 1.22 -1.11 0.10
N CYS A 40 2.19 -0.95 -0.80
CA CYS A 40 1.95 -1.13 -2.21
C CYS A 40 1.62 -2.60 -2.51
N ASN A 41 1.07 -2.85 -3.71
CA ASN A 41 0.71 -4.19 -4.12
C ASN A 41 1.89 -5.18 -3.99
N LYS A 42 3.11 -4.80 -4.40
CA LYS A 42 4.27 -5.69 -4.37
C LYS A 42 4.73 -6.03 -2.95
N CYS A 43 4.71 -5.07 -2.03
CA CYS A 43 5.11 -5.30 -0.64
C CYS A 43 4.04 -6.10 0.14
N GLY A 44 2.76 -5.78 -0.05
CA GLY A 44 1.68 -6.54 0.59
C GLY A 44 1.54 -7.98 0.06
N LEU A 45 1.85 -8.21 -1.22
CA LEU A 45 1.95 -9.57 -1.77
C LEU A 45 3.16 -10.32 -1.18
N TYR A 46 4.31 -9.65 -1.07
CA TYR A 46 5.50 -10.26 -0.49
C TYR A 46 5.27 -10.68 0.97
N GLU A 47 4.69 -9.80 1.79
CA GLU A 47 4.33 -10.13 3.18
C GLU A 47 3.38 -11.32 3.25
N ARG A 48 2.38 -11.39 2.36
CA ARG A 48 1.42 -12.51 2.39
C ARG A 48 2.07 -13.85 2.05
N THR A 49 3.03 -13.86 1.13
CA THR A 49 3.68 -15.11 0.67
C THR A 49 4.84 -15.53 1.57
N HIS A 50 5.62 -14.59 2.08
CA HIS A 50 6.85 -14.86 2.83
C HIS A 50 6.70 -14.65 4.33
N SER A 51 5.55 -14.13 4.78
CA SER A 51 5.28 -13.74 6.18
C SER A 51 6.35 -12.81 6.77
N ARG A 52 7.00 -12.00 5.91
CA ARG A 52 8.10 -11.08 6.27
C ARG A 52 8.02 -9.82 5.40
N CYS A 53 8.57 -8.71 5.90
CA CYS A 53 8.71 -7.47 5.13
C CYS A 53 9.58 -7.69 3.88
N ARG A 54 9.21 -7.04 2.77
CA ARG A 54 10.04 -7.08 1.56
C ARG A 54 11.37 -6.35 1.83
N PRO A 55 12.52 -6.95 1.54
CA PRO A 55 13.79 -6.25 1.65
C PRO A 55 13.85 -5.12 0.59
N GLU A 56 14.14 -3.90 1.04
CA GLU A 56 14.58 -2.79 0.18
C GLU A 56 16.07 -3.02 -0.12
N GLY A 57 16.39 -3.70 -1.21
CA GLY A 57 17.77 -3.81 -1.69
C GLY A 57 18.23 -5.24 -1.94
N PHE A 58 18.32 -5.58 -3.23
CA PHE A 58 19.59 -5.93 -3.84
C PHE A 58 19.78 -5.00 -5.04
#